data_AF-A0A9W4GIK6-F1
#
_entry.id   AF-A0A9W4GIK6-F1
#
_cell.length_a   1.000
_cell.length_b   1.000
_cell.length_c   1.000
_cell.angle_alpha   90.00
_cell.angle_beta   90.00
_cell.angle_gamma   90.00
#
_symmetry.space_group_name_H-M   'P 1'
#
loop_
_entity.id
_entity.type
_entity.pdbx_description
1 polymer ?
#
loop_
_entity_poly.entity_id
_entity_poly.type
_entity_poly.pdbx_seq_one_letter_code
_entity_poly.pdbx_strand_id
1 'polypeptide(L)'
;MTQNSNEVCDLAKRLEATQDDQFYNPDICKKTPYRGRELPQHFKISYWKFQDRFYQSSGLPIYAYPLLMGKNEMNDDQIVVRGYNKFFNVEQIASTTWEEIEIKTKGPYEISSIENGCTVLISGLWDGTLLVTSKSPYSSQNPGTSHAEAGERWLEMQLAKLNKSKKNLATELWSRNVTLVAELCDDRFEERVISYTGEKAGLYLHGINANVTKFLTFPGAQVQKFAKEWGFLRQEFVIFDVIKDARAFINDATKSGSYNGRVVKGAVIRCKILRSKLGEYEDFFFKCRIRGLYQIYRQWREYTKAMLKSQFVPRNNDMMTHEYLEFAQRKFLQEPELGRAYLDNHGVIKIREEFLKEKDMLGSSNLKRSLAVQKLELQDVVDNIILVPISTIGCGKTTVSLSLSFLFGWGYVRNNTIEGRNRPHKFAEKVLEVLTKKPVVFADRNNVQKFQRNQLILHISRKKPQARMIALNFVNNEASFENIRKVTQARILPRIDNNLRSDTGLQKDRAVDIMDSFIERFQKLDVLDWPDCNFDAVINLNPTLDSRANLEILVEELRRIFPKLITKVPTTEELDVAFLSGLNKSNEKTKCLFPERSIELPHDMGQNSDATHVANFPNLKSSYFT
;
A
#
# COMPACT_ATOMS: atom_id res chain seq x y z
N MET A 1 -11.08 31.08 9.30
CA MET A 1 -9.68 31.39 9.71
C MET A 1 -8.98 31.96 8.49
N THR A 2 -8.36 33.14 8.58
CA THR A 2 -7.68 33.75 7.42
C THR A 2 -6.35 33.06 7.11
N GLN A 3 -5.98 33.00 5.83
CA GLN A 3 -4.65 32.53 5.44
C GLN A 3 -3.63 33.62 5.74
N ASN A 4 -2.49 33.24 6.34
CA ASN A 4 -1.35 34.14 6.48
C ASN A 4 -0.57 34.14 5.16
N SER A 5 -0.67 35.23 4.39
CA SER A 5 -0.06 35.32 3.05
C SER A 5 1.45 35.04 3.06
N ASN A 6 2.16 35.42 4.12
CA ASN A 6 3.60 35.16 4.23
C ASN A 6 3.90 33.66 4.40
N GLU A 7 3.11 32.95 5.22
CA GLU A 7 3.29 31.50 5.41
C GLU A 7 2.94 30.70 4.15
N VAL A 8 1.88 31.11 3.43
CA VAL A 8 1.48 30.43 2.20
C VAL A 8 2.48 30.71 1.07
N CYS A 9 3.01 31.93 0.98
CA CYS A 9 4.08 32.26 0.04
C CYS A 9 5.36 31.47 0.35
N ASP A 10 5.75 31.35 1.62
CA ASP A 10 6.88 30.50 2.02
C ASP A 10 6.65 29.02 1.65
N LEU A 11 5.44 28.50 1.91
CA LEU A 11 5.06 27.15 1.49
C LEU A 11 5.18 26.99 -0.03
N ALA A 12 4.66 27.94 -0.81
CA ALA A 12 4.76 27.93 -2.27
C ALA A 12 6.23 27.86 -2.71
N LYS A 13 7.09 28.72 -2.16
CA LYS A 13 8.54 28.72 -2.45
C LYS A 13 9.19 27.38 -2.11
N ARG A 14 8.89 26.80 -0.94
CA ARG A 14 9.42 25.50 -0.54
C ARG A 14 8.92 24.35 -1.41
N LEU A 15 7.69 24.43 -1.92
CA LEU A 15 7.15 23.46 -2.87
C LEU A 15 7.79 23.62 -4.26
N GLU A 16 7.92 24.83 -4.78
CA GLU A 16 8.60 25.09 -6.07
C GLU A 16 10.09 24.72 -6.01
N ALA A 17 10.76 24.88 -4.87
CA ALA A 17 12.14 24.43 -4.69
C ALA A 17 12.30 22.91 -4.87
N THR A 18 11.24 22.12 -4.64
CA THR A 18 11.27 20.68 -4.98
C THR A 18 11.18 20.39 -6.47
N GLN A 19 10.90 21.41 -7.29
CA GLN A 19 10.76 21.33 -8.74
C GLN A 19 12.00 21.83 -9.52
N ASP A 20 13.01 22.41 -8.85
CA ASP A 20 14.20 22.99 -9.49
C ASP A 20 15.06 21.93 -10.19
N ASP A 21 15.29 22.02 -11.50
CA ASP A 21 16.00 21.03 -12.34
C ASP A 21 17.38 20.58 -11.81
N GLN A 22 18.10 21.41 -11.03
CA GLN A 22 19.37 21.01 -10.41
C GLN A 22 19.19 20.05 -9.22
N PHE A 23 18.03 20.10 -8.58
CA PHE A 23 17.62 19.27 -7.45
C PHE A 23 16.29 18.53 -7.73
N TYR A 24 15.85 18.53 -8.99
CA TYR A 24 14.52 18.10 -9.39
C TYR A 24 14.50 16.61 -9.28
N ASN A 25 13.96 16.17 -8.17
CA ASN A 25 13.67 14.78 -7.98
C ASN A 25 12.15 14.63 -8.07
N PRO A 26 11.60 14.26 -9.25
CA PRO A 26 10.19 13.91 -9.37
C PRO A 26 9.81 12.75 -8.44
N ASP A 27 10.79 12.07 -7.84
CA ASP A 27 10.54 11.14 -6.77
C ASP A 27 10.10 11.78 -5.45
N ILE A 28 10.35 13.06 -5.20
CA ILE A 28 10.00 13.71 -3.93
C ILE A 28 8.58 14.27 -3.97
N CYS A 29 8.34 15.23 -4.86
CA CYS A 29 7.07 15.92 -4.99
C CYS A 29 6.72 16.15 -6.47
N LYS A 30 5.49 15.78 -6.84
CA LYS A 30 4.96 16.00 -8.18
C LYS A 30 4.02 17.20 -8.15
N LYS A 31 4.34 18.22 -8.94
CA LYS A 31 3.41 19.28 -9.34
C LYS A 31 2.63 18.83 -10.57
N THR A 32 1.33 19.05 -10.62
CA THR A 32 0.51 18.78 -11.80
C THR A 32 -0.52 19.89 -11.98
N PRO A 33 -0.62 20.53 -13.16
CA PRO A 33 -1.67 21.49 -13.43
C PRO A 33 -3.04 20.84 -13.24
N TYR A 34 -3.90 21.47 -12.44
CA TYR A 34 -5.26 21.01 -12.24
C TYR A 34 -6.13 21.45 -13.42
N ARG A 35 -6.89 20.52 -13.99
CA ARG A 35 -7.83 20.78 -15.09
C ARG A 35 -9.21 20.26 -14.71
N GLY A 36 -10.03 21.14 -14.15
CA GLY A 36 -11.46 20.87 -13.93
C GLY A 36 -12.27 21.25 -15.17
N ARG A 37 -13.32 20.48 -15.51
CA ARG A 37 -14.19 20.76 -16.65
C ARG A 37 -14.86 22.13 -16.57
N GLU A 38 -15.36 22.48 -15.38
CA GLU A 38 -16.05 23.76 -15.12
C GLU A 38 -15.14 24.81 -14.48
N LEU A 39 -13.82 24.61 -14.47
CA LEU A 39 -12.91 25.59 -13.88
C LEU A 39 -12.74 26.80 -14.82
N PRO A 40 -13.07 28.03 -14.39
CA PRO A 40 -12.86 29.21 -15.21
C PRO A 40 -11.38 29.40 -15.59
N GLN A 41 -11.12 29.85 -16.82
CA GLN A 41 -9.75 29.96 -17.38
C GLN A 41 -8.79 30.86 -16.59
N HIS A 42 -9.34 31.81 -15.82
CA HIS A 42 -8.54 32.72 -15.01
C HIS A 42 -7.97 32.06 -13.74
N PHE A 43 -8.48 30.89 -13.35
CA PHE A 43 -7.90 30.11 -12.26
C PHE A 43 -6.75 29.23 -12.75
N LYS A 44 -5.57 29.46 -12.19
CA LYS A 44 -4.41 28.57 -12.34
C LYS A 44 -4.20 27.81 -11.04
N ILE A 45 -4.58 26.54 -11.01
CA ILE A 45 -4.48 25.68 -9.84
C ILE A 45 -3.48 24.57 -10.12
N SER A 46 -2.62 24.28 -9.15
CA SER A 46 -1.64 23.18 -9.18
C SER A 46 -1.95 22.18 -8.08
N TYR A 47 -1.99 20.91 -8.45
CA TYR A 47 -1.99 19.79 -7.53
C TYR A 47 -0.56 19.43 -7.11
N TRP A 48 -0.37 19.26 -5.81
CA TRP A 48 0.90 18.88 -5.21
C TRP A 48 0.77 17.54 -4.51
N LYS A 49 1.66 16.60 -4.82
CA LYS A 49 1.69 15.27 -4.21
C LYS A 49 3.12 14.82 -3.95
N PHE A 50 3.43 14.57 -2.69
CA PHE A 50 4.66 13.85 -2.34
C PHE A 50 4.50 12.35 -2.60
N GLN A 51 5.59 11.64 -2.89
CA GLN A 51 5.50 10.17 -2.86
C GLN A 51 5.15 9.69 -1.44
N ASP A 52 4.33 8.63 -1.38
CA ASP A 52 3.75 8.11 -0.13
C ASP A 52 4.78 7.80 0.98
N ARG A 53 6.03 7.50 0.60
CA ARG A 53 7.14 7.26 1.53
C ARG A 53 7.54 8.51 2.31
N PHE A 54 7.58 9.68 1.67
CA PHE A 54 8.11 10.91 2.28
C PHE A 54 7.19 11.48 3.35
N TYR A 55 5.89 11.18 3.30
CA TYR A 55 4.96 11.57 4.36
C TYR A 55 5.27 10.93 5.72
N GLN A 56 6.14 9.91 5.75
CA GLN A 56 6.60 9.26 6.98
C GLN A 56 7.83 9.99 7.57
N SER A 57 8.55 10.75 6.74
CA SER A 57 9.74 11.52 7.14
C SER A 57 9.39 12.83 7.83
N SER A 58 10.29 13.33 8.68
CA SER A 58 10.24 14.69 9.22
C SER A 58 10.69 15.74 8.19
N GLY A 59 10.22 16.98 8.32
CA GLY A 59 10.75 18.13 7.58
C GLY A 59 10.08 18.42 6.23
N LEU A 60 8.96 17.77 5.90
CA LEU A 60 8.22 18.13 4.69
C LEU A 60 7.67 19.56 4.76
N PRO A 61 7.57 20.27 3.61
CA PRO A 61 6.94 21.58 3.57
C PRO A 61 5.52 21.58 4.14
N ILE A 62 4.79 20.50 3.85
CA ILE A 62 3.42 20.26 4.29
C ILE A 62 3.08 18.77 4.18
N TYR A 63 2.24 18.27 5.08
CA TYR A 63 1.81 16.86 5.11
C TYR A 63 0.41 16.63 4.53
N ALA A 64 -0.23 17.68 4.02
CA ALA A 64 -1.57 17.65 3.46
C ALA A 64 -1.64 16.73 2.23
N TYR A 65 -2.69 15.92 2.15
CA TYR A 65 -2.92 15.02 1.03
C TYR A 65 -4.42 14.77 0.79
N PRO A 66 -4.97 15.17 -0.37
CA PRO A 66 -4.35 15.99 -1.42
C PRO A 66 -4.15 17.46 -1.04
N LEU A 67 -3.28 18.18 -1.76
CA LEU A 67 -3.07 19.62 -1.65
C LEU A 67 -3.23 20.27 -3.04
N LEU A 68 -4.09 21.28 -3.15
CA LEU A 68 -4.18 22.12 -4.34
C LEU A 68 -3.91 23.58 -3.95
N MET A 69 -3.01 24.22 -4.69
CA MET A 69 -2.67 25.62 -4.53
C MET A 69 -3.02 26.42 -5.79
N GLY A 70 -3.40 27.67 -5.61
CA GLY A 70 -3.73 28.60 -6.68
C GLY A 70 -3.42 30.03 -6.28
N LYS A 71 -4.08 30.98 -6.94
CA LYS A 71 -3.97 32.40 -6.65
C LYS A 71 -5.30 32.97 -6.18
N ASN A 72 -5.27 33.88 -5.22
CA ASN A 72 -6.45 34.64 -4.78
C ASN A 72 -6.76 35.80 -5.75
N GLU A 73 -7.76 36.62 -5.43
CA GLU A 73 -8.17 37.80 -6.21
C GLU A 73 -7.05 38.87 -6.32
N MET A 74 -6.14 38.94 -5.34
CA MET A 74 -5.00 39.84 -5.30
C MET A 74 -3.73 39.25 -5.96
N ASN A 75 -3.85 38.07 -6.58
CA ASN A 75 -2.74 37.31 -7.18
C ASN A 75 -1.68 36.79 -6.18
N ASP A 76 -2.01 36.72 -4.89
CA ASP A 76 -1.19 36.06 -3.86
C ASP A 76 -1.39 34.54 -3.89
N ASP A 77 -0.38 33.80 -3.43
CA ASP A 77 -0.48 32.34 -3.27
C ASP A 77 -1.56 31.96 -2.25
N GLN A 78 -2.39 30.98 -2.61
CA GLN A 78 -3.51 30.52 -1.80
C GLN A 78 -3.57 28.98 -1.76
N ILE A 79 -3.84 28.43 -0.58
CA ILE A 79 -4.28 27.04 -0.45
C ILE A 79 -5.76 26.98 -0.82
N VAL A 80 -6.08 26.27 -1.90
CA VAL A 80 -7.45 26.16 -2.41
C VAL A 80 -8.13 24.91 -1.85
N VAL A 81 -7.43 23.78 -1.88
CA VAL A 81 -7.90 22.52 -1.30
C VAL A 81 -6.84 21.99 -0.34
N ARG A 82 -7.27 21.71 0.89
CA ARG A 82 -6.44 21.06 1.90
C ARG A 82 -7.11 19.80 2.43
N GLY A 83 -6.61 18.63 1.98
CA GLY A 83 -6.94 17.35 2.59
C GLY A 83 -6.41 17.22 4.03
N TYR A 84 -6.61 16.06 4.65
CA TYR A 84 -5.96 15.78 5.93
C TYR A 84 -4.45 15.72 5.78
N ASN A 85 -3.73 15.82 6.89
CA ASN A 85 -2.36 15.30 6.89
C ASN A 85 -2.40 13.80 6.59
N LYS A 86 -1.44 13.28 5.84
CA LYS A 86 -1.30 11.82 5.66
C LYS A 86 -1.18 11.15 7.02
N PHE A 87 -2.09 10.23 7.32
CA PHE A 87 -2.10 9.45 8.55
C PHE A 87 -1.93 7.96 8.28
N PHE A 88 -1.37 7.26 9.27
CA PHE A 88 -0.84 5.91 9.15
C PHE A 88 -1.51 4.94 10.09
N ASN A 89 -1.38 3.64 9.80
CA ASN A 89 -1.87 2.63 10.73
C ASN A 89 -1.03 2.63 12.01
N VAL A 90 -1.61 2.14 13.10
CA VAL A 90 -0.85 1.79 14.30
C VAL A 90 0.27 0.79 13.92
N GLU A 91 1.45 0.94 14.52
CA GLU A 91 2.68 0.20 14.24
C GLU A 91 3.24 0.34 12.80
N GLN A 92 2.80 1.38 12.07
CA GLN A 92 3.30 1.64 10.72
C GLN A 92 4.54 2.53 10.71
N ILE A 93 4.55 3.60 11.52
CA ILE A 93 5.67 4.56 11.64
C ILE A 93 5.97 4.81 13.11
N ALA A 94 7.12 5.41 13.41
CA ALA A 94 7.53 5.68 14.80
C ALA A 94 6.45 6.41 15.62
N SER A 95 5.85 7.47 15.07
CA SER A 95 4.81 8.26 15.77
C SER A 95 3.45 7.54 15.94
N THR A 96 3.28 6.34 15.39
CA THR A 96 2.03 5.56 15.53
C THR A 96 2.25 4.22 16.24
N THR A 97 3.35 4.04 16.98
CA THR A 97 3.46 2.91 17.92
C THR A 97 2.51 3.15 19.10
N TRP A 98 2.03 2.08 19.74
CA TRP A 98 1.17 2.24 20.92
C TRP A 98 1.86 3.02 22.05
N GLU A 99 3.15 2.79 22.27
CA GLU A 99 3.95 3.50 23.26
C GLU A 99 3.95 5.02 22.99
N GLU A 100 4.23 5.43 21.75
CA GLU A 100 4.24 6.84 21.36
C GLU A 100 2.84 7.46 21.42
N ILE A 101 1.81 6.71 21.03
CA ILE A 101 0.42 7.17 21.12
C ILE A 101 0.04 7.40 22.59
N GLU A 102 0.37 6.47 23.48
CA GLU A 102 0.04 6.56 24.91
C GLU A 102 0.77 7.70 25.62
N ILE A 103 2.01 8.01 25.20
CA ILE A 103 2.83 9.06 25.82
C ILE A 103 2.54 10.46 25.24
N LYS A 104 2.36 10.58 23.93
CA LYS A 104 2.35 11.88 23.23
C LYS A 104 0.98 12.36 22.80
N THR A 105 -0.06 11.54 22.86
CA THR A 105 -1.41 11.96 22.45
C THR A 105 -2.27 12.32 23.65
N LYS A 106 -3.29 13.14 23.39
CA LYS A 106 -4.37 13.40 24.35
C LYS A 106 -5.72 13.40 23.68
N GLY A 107 -6.73 13.03 24.47
CA GLY A 107 -8.13 13.06 24.05
C GLY A 107 -8.72 14.48 23.97
N PRO A 108 -10.02 14.57 23.66
CA PRO A 108 -10.92 13.44 23.38
C PRO A 108 -10.50 12.65 22.14
N TYR A 109 -10.62 11.33 22.20
CA TYR A 109 -10.36 10.39 21.10
C TYR A 109 -11.66 10.12 20.36
N GLU A 110 -11.87 10.80 19.22
CA GLU A 110 -13.02 10.56 18.35
C GLU A 110 -12.73 9.37 17.44
N ILE A 111 -13.54 8.31 17.51
CA ILE A 111 -13.37 7.10 16.72
C ILE A 111 -14.54 6.94 15.76
N SER A 112 -14.25 6.82 14.46
CA SER A 112 -15.25 6.56 13.42
C SER A 112 -14.84 5.39 12.52
N SER A 113 -15.81 4.70 11.94
CA SER A 113 -15.55 3.74 10.87
C SER A 113 -14.94 4.42 9.65
N ILE A 114 -14.16 3.66 8.89
CA ILE A 114 -13.69 4.08 7.56
C ILE A 114 -14.69 3.58 6.53
N GLU A 115 -15.46 4.50 5.95
CA GLU A 115 -16.35 4.19 4.83
C GLU A 115 -15.58 3.67 3.62
N ASN A 116 -16.21 2.80 2.85
CA ASN A 116 -15.57 2.12 1.73
C ASN A 116 -16.05 2.67 0.39
N GLY A 117 -15.82 3.96 0.19
CA GLY A 117 -16.08 4.68 -1.06
C GLY A 117 -14.81 5.29 -1.64
N CYS A 118 -14.95 6.43 -2.33
CA CYS A 118 -13.85 7.25 -2.82
C CYS A 118 -13.88 8.66 -2.23
N THR A 119 -12.72 9.19 -1.86
CA THR A 119 -12.60 10.52 -1.25
C THR A 119 -12.86 11.63 -2.27
N VAL A 120 -13.79 12.52 -1.92
CA VAL A 120 -14.16 13.75 -2.62
C VAL A 120 -13.83 14.95 -1.74
N LEU A 121 -13.18 15.96 -2.31
CA LEU A 121 -12.86 17.21 -1.62
C LEU A 121 -13.60 18.36 -2.28
N ILE A 122 -14.16 19.25 -1.47
CA ILE A 122 -15.02 20.33 -1.93
C ILE A 122 -14.53 21.63 -1.28
N SER A 123 -14.26 22.66 -2.09
CA SER A 123 -13.87 24.00 -1.62
C SER A 123 -14.54 25.09 -2.47
N GLY A 124 -14.61 26.31 -1.96
CA GLY A 124 -15.09 27.47 -2.72
C GLY A 124 -13.95 28.36 -3.19
N LEU A 125 -14.04 28.85 -4.43
CA LEU A 125 -13.16 29.89 -4.97
C LEU A 125 -13.75 31.29 -4.73
N TRP A 126 -12.92 32.32 -4.89
CA TRP A 126 -13.27 33.70 -4.56
C TRP A 126 -14.36 34.30 -5.46
N ASP A 127 -14.58 33.78 -6.67
CA ASP A 127 -15.65 34.20 -7.58
C ASP A 127 -16.99 33.48 -7.32
N GLY A 128 -17.03 32.59 -6.32
CA GLY A 128 -18.18 31.73 -6.03
C GLY A 128 -18.23 30.44 -6.87
N THR A 129 -17.18 30.11 -7.60
CA THR A 129 -17.02 28.79 -8.25
C THR A 129 -16.81 27.71 -7.18
N LEU A 130 -17.55 26.61 -7.29
CA LEU A 130 -17.38 25.45 -6.44
C LEU A 130 -16.33 24.51 -7.07
N LEU A 131 -15.29 24.20 -6.32
CA LEU A 131 -14.27 23.25 -6.74
C LEU A 131 -14.53 21.89 -6.09
N VAL A 132 -14.87 20.90 -6.90
CA VAL A 132 -14.98 19.48 -6.50
C VAL A 132 -13.82 18.70 -7.10
N THR A 133 -13.10 17.94 -6.29
CA THR A 133 -11.96 17.14 -6.73
C THR A 133 -11.87 15.81 -5.99
N SER A 134 -10.95 14.95 -6.41
CA SER A 134 -10.67 13.67 -5.75
C SER A 134 -9.23 13.61 -5.27
N LYS A 135 -8.88 12.52 -4.57
CA LYS A 135 -7.52 12.25 -4.12
C LYS A 135 -6.48 12.19 -5.24
N SER A 136 -6.92 11.83 -6.45
CA SER A 136 -6.12 11.80 -7.68
C SER A 136 -6.83 12.69 -8.71
N PRO A 137 -6.49 13.98 -8.79
CA PRO A 137 -7.28 14.98 -9.53
C PRO A 137 -7.09 14.91 -11.06
N TYR A 138 -6.91 13.71 -11.62
CA TYR A 138 -6.79 13.52 -13.05
C TYR A 138 -8.17 13.53 -13.69
N SER A 139 -8.33 14.33 -14.74
CA SER A 139 -9.49 14.27 -15.63
C SER A 139 -9.47 12.93 -16.37
N SER A 140 -10.55 12.14 -16.25
CA SER A 140 -10.76 11.01 -17.16
C SER A 140 -10.92 11.53 -18.59
N GLN A 141 -10.44 10.76 -19.58
CA GLN A 141 -10.70 11.09 -20.98
C GLN A 141 -12.19 10.98 -21.34
N ASN A 142 -12.94 10.17 -20.58
CA ASN A 142 -14.38 10.01 -20.72
C ASN A 142 -15.14 10.93 -19.75
N PRO A 143 -16.05 11.77 -20.26
CA PRO A 143 -16.97 12.58 -19.46
C PRO A 143 -17.77 11.77 -18.43
N GLY A 144 -17.84 12.25 -17.18
CA GLY A 144 -18.76 11.74 -16.16
C GLY A 144 -18.32 10.47 -15.42
N THR A 145 -17.12 9.95 -15.73
CA THR A 145 -16.58 8.72 -15.13
C THR A 145 -15.58 8.99 -14.01
N SER A 146 -15.13 10.22 -13.82
CA SER A 146 -14.19 10.52 -12.74
C SER A 146 -14.89 10.56 -11.36
N HIS A 147 -14.15 10.19 -10.32
CA HIS A 147 -14.64 10.27 -8.93
C HIS A 147 -15.06 11.70 -8.54
N ALA A 148 -14.40 12.72 -9.09
CA ALA A 148 -14.73 14.12 -8.83
C ALA A 148 -16.09 14.49 -9.46
N GLU A 149 -16.33 14.14 -10.72
CA GLU A 149 -17.61 14.38 -11.39
C GLU A 149 -18.76 13.58 -10.76
N ALA A 150 -18.51 12.34 -10.35
CA ALA A 150 -19.51 11.54 -9.62
C ALA A 150 -19.87 12.18 -8.27
N GLY A 151 -18.87 12.69 -7.55
CA GLY A 151 -19.08 13.45 -6.32
C GLY A 151 -19.85 14.75 -6.55
N GLU A 152 -19.53 15.48 -7.61
CA GLU A 152 -20.22 16.72 -7.97
C GLU A 152 -21.68 16.49 -8.34
N ARG A 153 -21.99 15.45 -9.13
CA ARG A 153 -23.37 15.06 -9.44
C ARG A 153 -24.19 14.75 -8.18
N TRP A 154 -23.61 14.02 -7.24
CA TRP A 154 -24.25 13.75 -5.95
C TRP A 154 -24.47 15.02 -5.13
N LEU A 155 -23.51 15.93 -5.17
CA LEU A 155 -23.59 17.21 -4.49
C LEU A 155 -24.71 18.09 -5.06
N GLU A 156 -24.84 18.17 -6.38
CA GLU A 156 -25.93 18.89 -7.04
C GLU A 156 -27.30 18.31 -6.65
N MET A 157 -27.42 16.98 -6.67
CA MET A 157 -28.66 16.29 -6.29
C MET A 157 -29.06 16.57 -4.83
N GLN A 158 -28.13 16.58 -3.87
CA GLN A 158 -28.46 16.86 -2.47
C GLN A 158 -28.76 18.34 -2.24
N LEU A 159 -28.08 19.26 -2.91
CA LEU A 159 -28.29 20.70 -2.76
C LEU A 159 -29.66 21.11 -3.34
N ALA A 160 -30.03 20.55 -4.49
CA ALA A 160 -31.34 20.79 -5.12
C ALA A 160 -32.49 20.39 -4.19
N LYS A 161 -32.39 19.27 -3.47
CA LYS A 161 -33.38 18.85 -2.45
C LYS A 161 -33.56 19.85 -1.30
N LEU A 162 -32.56 20.69 -1.05
CA LEU A 162 -32.56 21.71 -0.01
C LEU A 162 -32.84 23.12 -0.56
N ASN A 163 -33.16 23.25 -1.85
CA ASN A 163 -33.27 24.55 -2.55
C ASN A 163 -32.00 25.42 -2.40
N LYS A 164 -30.83 24.78 -2.36
CA LYS A 164 -29.52 25.43 -2.32
C LYS A 164 -28.79 25.22 -3.66
N SER A 165 -27.90 26.14 -4.02
CA SER A 165 -27.08 26.05 -5.25
C SER A 165 -25.61 25.75 -4.95
N LYS A 166 -24.85 25.31 -5.98
CA LYS A 166 -23.38 25.17 -5.90
C LYS A 166 -22.71 26.47 -5.45
N LYS A 167 -23.18 27.62 -5.95
CA LYS A 167 -22.69 28.94 -5.59
C LYS A 167 -22.90 29.25 -4.11
N ASN A 168 -24.05 28.89 -3.53
CA ASN A 168 -24.28 29.09 -2.08
C ASN A 168 -23.26 28.31 -1.25
N LEU A 169 -22.99 27.05 -1.62
CA LEU A 169 -21.99 26.24 -0.92
C LEU A 169 -20.58 26.79 -1.12
N ALA A 170 -20.21 27.21 -2.35
CA ALA A 170 -18.91 27.79 -2.63
C ALA A 170 -18.65 29.03 -1.78
N THR A 171 -19.61 29.97 -1.74
CA THR A 171 -19.52 31.17 -0.92
C THR A 171 -19.36 30.84 0.57
N GLU A 172 -20.08 29.83 1.08
CA GLU A 172 -19.96 29.39 2.48
C GLU A 172 -18.58 28.80 2.81
N LEU A 173 -18.04 27.96 1.92
CA LEU A 173 -16.73 27.34 2.12
C LEU A 173 -15.59 28.36 1.99
N TRP A 174 -15.72 29.28 1.05
CA TRP A 174 -14.77 30.36 0.86
C TRP A 174 -14.74 31.31 2.06
N SER A 175 -15.92 31.75 2.56
CA SER A 175 -16.01 32.67 3.71
C SER A 175 -15.39 32.07 4.98
N ARG A 176 -15.51 30.76 5.18
CA ARG A 176 -14.89 30.03 6.30
C ARG A 176 -13.41 29.70 6.06
N ASN A 177 -12.96 29.77 4.81
CA ASN A 177 -11.66 29.31 4.33
C ASN A 177 -11.43 27.82 4.65
N VAL A 178 -12.34 26.96 4.18
CA VAL A 178 -12.32 25.52 4.48
C VAL A 178 -12.49 24.63 3.25
N THR A 179 -11.97 23.41 3.36
CA THR A 179 -12.21 22.28 2.47
C THR A 179 -13.07 21.24 3.20
N LEU A 180 -14.17 20.81 2.58
CA LEU A 180 -14.90 19.62 3.00
C LEU A 180 -14.17 18.37 2.51
N VAL A 181 -14.14 17.33 3.34
CA VAL A 181 -13.65 16.00 2.97
C VAL A 181 -14.78 15.00 3.19
N ALA A 182 -15.26 14.43 2.08
CA ALA A 182 -16.34 13.45 2.07
C ALA A 182 -15.88 12.15 1.40
N GLU A 183 -16.57 11.06 1.70
CA GLU A 183 -16.39 9.78 1.01
C GLU A 183 -17.67 9.50 0.20
N LEU A 184 -17.56 9.46 -1.12
CA LEU A 184 -18.66 9.05 -2.00
C LEU A 184 -18.77 7.53 -1.99
N CYS A 185 -19.91 7.02 -1.54
CA CYS A 185 -20.22 5.60 -1.51
C CYS A 185 -21.50 5.36 -2.31
N ASP A 186 -21.43 4.73 -3.49
CA ASP A 186 -22.61 4.43 -4.33
C ASP A 186 -22.29 3.26 -5.26
N ASP A 187 -22.91 2.11 -5.01
CA ASP A 187 -22.69 0.86 -5.78
C ASP A 187 -23.05 1.02 -7.27
N ARG A 188 -23.90 1.98 -7.63
CA ARG A 188 -24.25 2.27 -9.03
C ARG A 188 -23.12 2.97 -9.79
N PHE A 189 -22.23 3.66 -9.08
CA PHE A 189 -21.07 4.32 -9.66
C PHE A 189 -19.85 3.40 -9.65
N GLU A 190 -19.48 2.87 -8.48
CA GLU A 190 -18.36 1.93 -8.34
C GLU A 190 -18.63 1.04 -7.12
N GLU A 191 -18.83 -0.26 -7.31
CA GLU A 191 -18.88 -1.17 -6.17
C GLU A 191 -17.49 -1.34 -5.58
N ARG A 192 -17.41 -1.32 -4.25
CA ARG A 192 -16.18 -1.71 -3.56
C ARG A 192 -16.34 -3.08 -2.94
N VAL A 193 -16.31 -3.15 -1.62
CA VAL A 193 -16.36 -4.39 -0.86
C VAL A 193 -17.52 -4.36 0.12
N ILE A 194 -17.96 -3.17 0.52
CA ILE A 194 -19.14 -2.97 1.37
C ILE A 194 -20.22 -2.35 0.48
N SER A 195 -21.47 -2.80 0.64
CA SER A 195 -22.59 -2.31 -0.16
C SER A 195 -23.13 -0.99 0.35
N TYR A 196 -23.35 -0.07 -0.59
CA TYR A 196 -23.98 1.23 -0.39
C TYR A 196 -25.08 1.43 -1.45
N THR A 197 -26.30 1.04 -1.09
CA THR A 197 -27.51 1.15 -1.92
C THR A 197 -28.61 1.97 -1.21
N GLY A 198 -29.57 2.46 -1.99
CA GLY A 198 -30.72 3.21 -1.46
C GLY A 198 -30.30 4.44 -0.65
N GLU A 199 -30.80 4.57 0.58
CA GLU A 199 -30.49 5.68 1.48
C GLU A 199 -29.05 5.70 2.01
N LYS A 200 -28.31 4.60 1.83
CA LYS A 200 -26.88 4.52 2.20
C LYS A 200 -25.97 5.00 1.07
N ALA A 201 -26.50 5.22 -0.13
CA ALA A 201 -25.72 5.76 -1.23
C ALA A 201 -25.63 7.29 -1.11
N GLY A 202 -24.43 7.85 -1.24
CA GLY A 202 -24.22 9.30 -1.24
C GLY A 202 -22.86 9.75 -0.69
N LEU A 203 -22.78 11.04 -0.35
CA LEU A 203 -21.58 11.69 0.18
C LEU A 203 -21.59 11.67 1.71
N TYR A 204 -20.73 10.85 2.31
CA TYR A 204 -20.50 10.83 3.75
C TYR A 204 -19.52 11.92 4.13
N LEU A 205 -19.98 13.00 4.75
CA LEU A 205 -19.08 14.07 5.21
C LEU A 205 -18.38 13.63 6.49
N HIS A 206 -17.05 13.52 6.42
CA HIS A 206 -16.24 13.09 7.55
C HIS A 206 -15.24 14.16 8.00
N GLY A 207 -14.99 15.24 7.27
CA GLY A 207 -14.23 16.34 7.86
C GLY A 207 -14.33 17.66 7.15
N ILE A 208 -13.87 18.68 7.86
CA ILE A 208 -13.79 20.06 7.40
C ILE A 208 -12.43 20.57 7.86
N ASN A 209 -11.58 20.91 6.90
CA ASN A 209 -10.21 21.34 7.15
C ASN A 209 -10.07 22.81 6.81
N ALA A 210 -9.41 23.59 7.67
CA ALA A 210 -9.05 24.94 7.31
C ALA A 210 -7.99 24.93 6.20
N ASN A 211 -8.13 25.81 5.21
CA ASN A 211 -7.18 25.96 4.12
C ASN A 211 -5.99 26.82 4.58
N VAL A 212 -5.18 26.27 5.49
CA VAL A 212 -3.96 26.90 6.02
C VAL A 212 -2.81 25.90 6.01
N THR A 213 -1.60 26.38 6.26
CA THR A 213 -0.36 25.58 6.30
C THR A 213 -0.41 24.50 7.39
N LYS A 214 -0.88 24.87 8.59
CA LYS A 214 -1.06 23.96 9.74
C LYS A 214 -2.24 23.02 9.55
N PHE A 215 -2.19 21.85 10.20
CA PHE A 215 -3.36 20.97 10.24
C PHE A 215 -4.34 21.43 11.31
N LEU A 216 -5.44 22.03 10.84
CA LEU A 216 -6.59 22.40 11.66
C LEU A 216 -7.85 21.77 11.06
N THR A 217 -8.55 20.97 11.85
CA THR A 217 -9.78 20.27 11.43
C THR A 217 -10.90 20.49 12.43
N PHE A 218 -12.14 20.48 11.94
CA PHE A 218 -13.31 20.69 12.79
C PHE A 218 -13.57 19.43 13.64
N PRO A 219 -14.01 19.59 14.91
CA PRO A 219 -14.48 18.48 15.73
C PRO A 219 -15.64 17.74 15.07
N GLY A 220 -15.78 16.44 15.32
CA GLY A 220 -16.79 15.59 14.68
C GLY A 220 -18.21 16.12 14.80
N ALA A 221 -18.57 16.72 15.94
CA ALA A 221 -19.90 17.32 16.15
C ALA A 221 -20.18 18.50 15.21
N GLN A 222 -19.18 19.34 14.92
CA GLN A 222 -19.34 20.45 13.98
C GLN A 222 -19.41 19.95 12.54
N VAL A 223 -18.67 18.89 12.21
CA VAL A 223 -18.78 18.21 10.92
C VAL A 223 -20.19 17.64 10.71
N GLN A 224 -20.75 16.95 11.71
CA GLN A 224 -22.13 16.43 11.64
C GLN A 224 -23.19 17.54 11.52
N LYS A 225 -22.99 18.67 12.22
CA LYS A 225 -23.87 19.84 12.09
C LYS A 225 -23.88 20.38 10.66
N PHE A 226 -22.69 20.57 10.08
CA PHE A 226 -22.55 21.01 8.69
C PHE A 226 -23.14 19.98 7.72
N ALA A 227 -22.91 18.69 7.96
CA ALA A 227 -23.45 17.61 7.14
C ALA A 227 -24.98 17.68 7.07
N LYS A 228 -25.65 17.85 8.22
CA LYS A 228 -27.10 18.01 8.30
C LYS A 228 -27.59 19.25 7.55
N GLU A 229 -26.90 20.37 7.70
CA GLU A 229 -27.29 21.67 7.11
C GLU A 229 -27.18 21.68 5.57
N TRP A 230 -26.25 20.91 5.01
CA TRP A 230 -25.94 20.89 3.59
C TRP A 230 -26.29 19.58 2.87
N GLY A 231 -26.97 18.66 3.57
CA GLY A 231 -27.56 17.45 2.96
C GLY A 231 -26.60 16.27 2.78
N PHE A 232 -25.46 16.27 3.47
CA PHE A 232 -24.54 15.14 3.47
C PHE A 232 -24.99 14.02 4.42
N LEU A 233 -24.59 12.79 4.11
CA LEU A 233 -24.70 11.67 5.04
C LEU A 233 -23.71 11.86 6.19
N ARG A 234 -24.15 11.53 7.41
CA ARG A 234 -23.34 11.75 8.62
C ARG A 234 -22.43 10.56 8.87
N GLN A 235 -21.20 10.85 9.28
CA GLN A 235 -20.31 9.87 9.87
C GLN A 235 -20.63 9.75 11.36
N GLU A 236 -20.99 8.54 11.80
CA GLU A 236 -21.12 8.24 13.23
C GLU A 236 -19.75 8.07 13.88
N PHE A 237 -19.61 8.56 15.11
CA PHE A 237 -18.39 8.43 15.90
C PHE A 237 -18.71 8.26 17.39
N VAL A 238 -17.75 7.69 18.12
CA VAL A 238 -17.77 7.60 19.59
C VAL A 238 -16.60 8.38 20.15
N ILE A 239 -16.72 8.85 21.40
CA ILE A 239 -15.68 9.64 22.07
C ILE A 239 -15.22 8.89 23.31
N PHE A 240 -13.91 8.84 23.51
CA PHE A 240 -13.28 8.41 24.75
C PHE A 240 -12.32 9.48 25.25
N ASP A 241 -12.29 9.73 26.55
CA ASP A 241 -11.32 10.69 27.12
C ASP A 241 -9.92 10.08 27.27
N VAL A 242 -9.86 8.77 27.48
CA VAL A 242 -8.63 8.03 27.77
C VAL A 242 -8.30 7.04 26.65
N ILE A 243 -7.03 7.02 26.22
CA ILE A 243 -6.56 6.15 25.13
C ILE A 243 -6.73 4.66 25.42
N LYS A 244 -6.64 4.26 26.70
CA LYS A 244 -6.82 2.88 27.13
C LYS A 244 -8.21 2.35 26.78
N ASP A 245 -9.25 3.17 26.96
CA ASP A 245 -10.63 2.79 26.68
C ASP A 245 -10.89 2.77 25.17
N ALA A 246 -10.38 3.77 24.45
CA ALA A 246 -10.37 3.79 22.99
C ALA A 246 -9.71 2.52 22.39
N ARG A 247 -8.56 2.11 22.95
CA ARG A 247 -7.84 0.91 22.55
C ARG A 247 -8.62 -0.37 22.86
N ALA A 248 -9.24 -0.45 24.03
CA ALA A 248 -10.10 -1.58 24.39
C ALA A 248 -11.26 -1.74 23.40
N PHE A 249 -11.95 -0.64 23.09
CA PHE A 249 -13.03 -0.61 22.11
C PHE A 249 -12.58 -1.07 20.71
N ILE A 250 -11.42 -0.62 20.22
CA ILE A 250 -10.86 -1.05 18.94
C ILE A 250 -10.49 -2.54 18.95
N ASN A 251 -9.94 -3.03 20.07
CA ASN A 251 -9.58 -4.44 20.22
C ASN A 251 -10.83 -5.33 20.18
N ASP A 252 -11.94 -4.90 20.79
CA ASP A 252 -13.20 -5.65 20.78
C ASP A 252 -13.88 -5.61 19.41
N ALA A 253 -13.83 -4.47 18.71
CA ALA A 253 -14.22 -4.39 17.30
C ALA A 253 -13.37 -5.33 16.42
N THR A 254 -12.09 -5.49 16.73
CA THR A 254 -11.17 -6.40 16.01
C THR A 254 -11.48 -7.87 16.31
N LYS A 255 -11.80 -8.23 17.56
CA LYS A 255 -12.21 -9.60 17.93
C LYS A 255 -13.54 -9.96 17.27
N SER A 256 -14.54 -9.09 17.35
CA SER A 256 -15.83 -9.29 16.68
C SER A 256 -15.72 -9.17 15.15
N GLY A 257 -14.68 -8.50 14.65
CA GLY A 257 -14.43 -8.15 13.25
C GLY A 257 -15.55 -7.35 12.60
N SER A 258 -16.23 -6.55 13.41
CA SER A 258 -17.29 -5.64 13.01
C SER A 258 -17.21 -4.39 13.89
N TYR A 259 -17.71 -3.28 13.38
CA TYR A 259 -17.89 -2.06 14.14
C TYR A 259 -19.39 -1.77 14.18
N ASN A 260 -19.99 -1.77 15.38
CA ASN A 260 -21.44 -1.66 15.57
C ASN A 260 -22.24 -2.65 14.69
N GLY A 261 -21.79 -3.90 14.63
CA GLY A 261 -22.42 -4.96 13.83
C GLY A 261 -22.21 -4.85 12.31
N ARG A 262 -21.52 -3.82 11.82
CA ARG A 262 -21.22 -3.63 10.40
C ARG A 262 -19.82 -4.12 10.06
N VAL A 263 -19.67 -4.75 8.90
CA VAL A 263 -18.35 -5.00 8.31
C VAL A 263 -17.74 -3.64 7.94
N VAL A 264 -16.53 -3.37 8.39
CA VAL A 264 -15.83 -2.11 8.13
C VAL A 264 -14.40 -2.36 7.69
N LYS A 265 -13.84 -1.43 6.92
CA LYS A 265 -12.43 -1.45 6.50
C LYS A 265 -11.45 -1.28 7.66
N GLY A 266 -11.87 -0.53 8.68
CA GLY A 266 -11.07 -0.15 9.84
C GLY A 266 -11.70 1.04 10.54
N ALA A 267 -10.96 1.63 11.47
CA ALA A 267 -11.36 2.84 12.19
C ALA A 267 -10.31 3.94 12.04
N VAL A 268 -10.76 5.19 12.03
CA VAL A 268 -9.91 6.38 12.18
C VAL A 268 -10.14 6.95 13.56
N ILE A 269 -9.04 7.30 14.22
CA ILE A 269 -9.02 7.92 15.53
C ILE A 269 -8.48 9.33 15.34
N ARG A 270 -9.22 10.32 15.84
CA ARG A 270 -8.84 11.73 15.87
C ARG A 270 -8.54 12.11 17.30
N CYS A 271 -7.42 12.78 17.49
CA CYS A 271 -6.96 13.23 18.79
C CYS A 271 -6.00 14.40 18.60
N LYS A 272 -5.30 14.78 19.65
CA LYS A 272 -4.20 15.73 19.58
C LYS A 272 -2.87 15.04 19.89
N ILE A 273 -1.78 15.47 19.26
CA ILE A 273 -0.42 14.99 19.56
C ILE A 273 0.51 16.14 19.94
N LEU A 274 1.41 15.89 20.89
CA LEU A 274 2.50 16.78 21.26
C LEU A 274 3.72 16.48 20.38
N ARG A 275 4.02 17.34 19.39
CA ARG A 275 5.17 17.15 18.48
C ARG A 275 6.45 17.88 18.92
N SER A 276 6.30 19.05 19.53
CA SER A 276 7.43 19.92 19.87
C SER A 276 7.63 20.00 21.38
N LYS A 277 8.87 20.29 21.81
CA LYS A 277 9.18 20.57 23.22
C LYS A 277 8.52 21.86 23.73
N LEU A 278 7.94 22.66 22.84
CA LEU A 278 7.25 23.92 23.14
C LEU A 278 5.85 23.72 23.75
N GLY A 279 5.36 22.47 23.85
CA GLY A 279 4.12 22.16 24.59
C GLY A 279 2.82 22.26 23.77
N GLU A 280 2.88 22.65 22.50
CA GLU A 280 1.68 22.81 21.67
C GLU A 280 1.19 21.48 21.09
N TYR A 281 -0.13 21.27 21.22
CA TYR A 281 -0.83 20.09 20.73
C TYR A 281 -1.46 20.35 19.37
N GLU A 282 -1.19 19.47 18.41
CA GLU A 282 -1.68 19.57 17.04
C GLU A 282 -2.73 18.50 16.72
N ASP A 283 -3.59 18.74 15.75
CA ASP A 283 -4.50 17.72 15.24
C ASP A 283 -3.74 16.50 14.73
N PHE A 284 -4.11 15.32 15.23
CA PHE A 284 -3.43 14.08 14.90
C PHE A 284 -4.38 12.94 14.71
N PHE A 285 -4.28 12.33 13.54
CA PHE A 285 -5.09 11.17 13.17
C PHE A 285 -4.19 9.96 13.06
N PHE A 286 -4.71 8.81 13.49
CA PHE A 286 -4.15 7.50 13.17
C PHE A 286 -5.28 6.54 12.85
N LYS A 287 -4.98 5.42 12.20
CA LYS A 287 -5.99 4.41 11.83
C LYS A 287 -5.67 3.06 12.42
N CYS A 288 -6.72 2.32 12.76
CA CYS A 288 -6.63 0.94 13.22
C CYS A 288 -7.28 0.01 12.20
N ARG A 289 -6.63 -1.12 11.93
CA ARG A 289 -7.21 -2.18 11.12
C ARG A 289 -8.15 -2.99 11.98
N ILE A 290 -9.40 -3.15 11.54
CA ILE A 290 -10.34 -4.08 12.16
C ILE A 290 -10.25 -5.38 11.38
N ARG A 291 -9.74 -6.44 12.02
CA ARG A 291 -9.62 -7.76 11.40
C ARG A 291 -11.00 -8.38 11.30
N GLY A 292 -11.45 -8.71 10.10
CA GLY A 292 -12.79 -9.23 9.87
C GLY A 292 -13.03 -9.55 8.40
N LEU A 293 -14.31 -9.68 8.04
CA LEU A 293 -14.71 -10.11 6.70
C LEU A 293 -14.25 -9.18 5.59
N TYR A 294 -14.04 -7.89 5.89
CA TYR A 294 -13.57 -6.92 4.91
C TYR A 294 -12.32 -7.39 4.17
N GLN A 295 -11.34 -7.97 4.89
CA GLN A 295 -10.09 -8.43 4.30
C GLN A 295 -10.31 -9.60 3.34
N ILE A 296 -11.17 -10.55 3.73
CA ILE A 296 -11.55 -11.71 2.91
C ILE A 296 -12.29 -11.25 1.66
N TYR A 297 -13.30 -10.39 1.81
CA TYR A 297 -14.08 -9.89 0.68
C TYR A 297 -13.23 -9.07 -0.29
N ARG A 298 -12.29 -8.28 0.23
CA ARG A 298 -11.32 -7.57 -0.61
C ARG A 298 -10.40 -8.55 -1.33
N GLN A 299 -9.89 -9.55 -0.62
CA GLN A 299 -9.04 -10.60 -1.20
C GLN A 299 -9.77 -11.35 -2.32
N TRP A 300 -11.02 -11.74 -2.11
CA TRP A 300 -11.88 -12.32 -3.13
C TRP A 300 -12.04 -11.43 -4.35
N ARG A 301 -12.27 -10.12 -4.17
CA ARG A 301 -12.31 -9.16 -5.30
C ARG A 301 -11.00 -9.16 -6.09
N GLU A 302 -9.87 -9.04 -5.40
CA GLU A 302 -8.56 -9.00 -6.08
C GLU A 302 -8.24 -10.33 -6.78
N TYR A 303 -8.57 -11.46 -6.16
CA TYR A 303 -8.39 -12.78 -6.77
C TYR A 303 -9.28 -12.97 -7.99
N THR A 304 -10.55 -12.58 -7.93
CA THR A 304 -11.45 -12.64 -9.09
C THR A 304 -10.93 -11.76 -10.23
N LYS A 305 -10.47 -10.53 -9.94
CA LYS A 305 -9.86 -9.67 -10.96
C LYS A 305 -8.58 -10.29 -11.55
N ALA A 306 -7.71 -10.86 -10.71
CA ALA A 306 -6.49 -11.52 -11.15
C ALA A 306 -6.78 -12.77 -12.00
N MET A 307 -7.79 -13.56 -11.63
CA MET A 307 -8.26 -14.72 -12.36
C MET A 307 -8.72 -14.32 -13.77
N LEU A 308 -9.57 -13.29 -13.87
CA LEU A 308 -10.08 -12.75 -15.14
C LEU A 308 -8.97 -12.15 -16.02
N LYS A 309 -7.97 -11.48 -15.44
CA LYS A 309 -6.87 -10.86 -16.19
C LYS A 309 -5.73 -11.81 -16.58
N SER A 310 -5.46 -12.84 -15.78
CA SER A 310 -4.16 -13.53 -15.83
C SER A 310 -4.17 -15.03 -15.52
N GLN A 311 -5.32 -15.70 -15.52
CA GLN A 311 -5.43 -17.13 -15.15
C GLN A 311 -4.75 -17.40 -13.79
N PHE A 312 -4.91 -16.46 -12.86
CA PHE A 312 -4.35 -16.55 -11.54
C PHE A 312 -5.00 -17.69 -10.75
N VAL A 313 -4.17 -18.52 -10.13
CA VAL A 313 -4.59 -19.51 -9.13
C VAL A 313 -4.12 -19.01 -7.75
N PRO A 314 -5.03 -18.86 -6.78
CA PRO A 314 -4.66 -18.52 -5.42
C PRO A 314 -3.65 -19.48 -4.85
N ARG A 315 -2.71 -18.93 -4.08
CA ARG A 315 -1.74 -19.72 -3.32
C ARG A 315 -2.12 -19.86 -1.86
N ASN A 316 -3.09 -19.07 -1.40
CA ASN A 316 -3.49 -19.12 0.00
C ASN A 316 -4.11 -20.48 0.30
N ASN A 317 -3.73 -21.10 1.41
CA ASN A 317 -4.21 -22.42 1.79
C ASN A 317 -5.70 -22.47 2.18
N ASP A 318 -6.47 -21.42 1.92
CA ASP A 318 -7.87 -21.28 2.31
C ASP A 318 -8.80 -21.93 1.29
N MET A 319 -9.41 -23.07 1.65
CA MET A 319 -10.33 -23.79 0.76
C MET A 319 -11.56 -22.96 0.38
N MET A 320 -12.10 -22.13 1.28
CA MET A 320 -13.29 -21.33 0.97
C MET A 320 -13.01 -20.32 -0.14
N THR A 321 -11.82 -19.73 -0.14
CA THR A 321 -11.38 -18.87 -1.25
C THR A 321 -11.36 -19.64 -2.58
N HIS A 322 -10.89 -20.89 -2.57
CA HIS A 322 -10.90 -21.73 -3.78
C HIS A 322 -12.33 -22.00 -4.25
N GLU A 323 -13.22 -22.42 -3.34
CA GLU A 323 -14.62 -22.66 -3.66
C GLU A 323 -15.33 -21.41 -4.20
N TYR A 324 -15.07 -20.24 -3.62
CA TYR A 324 -15.59 -18.96 -4.11
C TYR A 324 -15.11 -18.66 -5.53
N LEU A 325 -13.84 -18.91 -5.84
CA LEU A 325 -13.29 -18.63 -7.17
C LEU A 325 -13.77 -19.63 -8.21
N GLU A 326 -13.91 -20.91 -7.85
CA GLU A 326 -14.56 -21.89 -8.73
C GLU A 326 -16.02 -21.50 -9.01
N PHE A 327 -16.77 -21.11 -7.98
CA PHE A 327 -18.13 -20.59 -8.14
C PHE A 327 -18.15 -19.39 -9.09
N ALA A 328 -17.29 -18.39 -8.85
CA ALA A 328 -17.21 -17.19 -9.69
C ALA A 328 -16.80 -17.53 -11.12
N GLN A 329 -15.85 -18.44 -11.31
CA GLN A 329 -15.42 -18.90 -12.63
C GLN A 329 -16.57 -19.56 -13.40
N ARG A 330 -17.34 -20.46 -12.76
CA ARG A 330 -18.53 -21.06 -13.38
C ARG A 330 -19.54 -19.99 -13.82
N LYS A 331 -19.78 -18.98 -12.98
CA LYS A 331 -20.68 -17.85 -13.30
C LYS A 331 -20.19 -17.04 -14.50
N PHE A 332 -18.91 -16.71 -14.58
CA PHE A 332 -18.38 -15.93 -15.71
C PHE A 332 -18.30 -16.74 -17.02
N LEU A 333 -18.18 -18.07 -16.94
CA LEU A 333 -18.28 -18.94 -18.12
C LEU A 333 -19.72 -18.97 -18.67
N GLN A 334 -20.73 -18.92 -17.80
CA GLN A 334 -22.14 -18.87 -18.20
C GLN A 334 -22.52 -17.47 -18.72
N GLU A 335 -22.03 -16.42 -18.07
CA GLU A 335 -22.35 -15.02 -18.40
C GLU A 335 -21.07 -14.16 -18.53
N PRO A 336 -20.40 -14.15 -19.70
CA PRO A 336 -19.14 -13.44 -19.89
C PRO A 336 -19.22 -11.91 -19.67
N GLU A 337 -20.41 -11.33 -19.79
CA GLU A 337 -20.67 -9.90 -19.53
C GLU A 337 -20.43 -9.54 -18.06
N LEU A 338 -20.76 -10.44 -17.13
CA LEU A 338 -20.49 -10.25 -15.70
C LEU A 338 -18.98 -10.13 -15.45
N GLY A 339 -18.16 -10.88 -16.17
CA GLY A 339 -16.70 -10.81 -16.05
C GLY A 339 -16.13 -9.45 -16.47
N ARG A 340 -16.66 -8.87 -17.56
CA ARG A 340 -16.28 -7.52 -18.02
C ARG A 340 -16.72 -6.46 -16.99
N ALA A 341 -17.98 -6.51 -16.57
CA ALA A 341 -18.52 -5.62 -15.54
C ALA A 341 -17.71 -5.71 -14.22
N TYR A 342 -17.29 -6.92 -13.81
CA TYR A 342 -16.50 -7.12 -12.60
C TYR A 342 -15.14 -6.43 -12.64
N LEU A 343 -14.47 -6.41 -13.80
CA LEU A 343 -13.21 -5.71 -13.98
C LEU A 343 -13.37 -4.20 -13.75
N ASP A 344 -14.53 -3.66 -14.15
CA ASP A 344 -14.96 -2.28 -13.95
C ASP A 344 -15.65 -2.04 -12.59
N ASN A 345 -15.52 -2.97 -11.63
CA ASN A 345 -16.11 -2.89 -10.29
C ASN A 345 -17.65 -2.91 -10.26
N HIS A 346 -18.30 -3.71 -11.09
CA HIS A 346 -19.74 -3.97 -11.02
C HIS A 346 -20.03 -5.46 -10.85
N GLY A 347 -20.98 -5.81 -9.98
CA GLY A 347 -21.30 -7.21 -9.64
C GLY A 347 -20.34 -7.87 -8.64
N VAL A 348 -19.40 -7.12 -8.05
CA VAL A 348 -18.45 -7.59 -7.04
C VAL A 348 -19.19 -8.11 -5.81
N ILE A 349 -20.15 -7.32 -5.33
CA ILE A 349 -20.95 -7.60 -4.15
C ILE A 349 -21.94 -8.73 -4.45
N LYS A 350 -22.60 -8.67 -5.61
CA LYS A 350 -23.57 -9.66 -6.06
C LYS A 350 -22.97 -11.07 -6.13
N ILE A 351 -21.84 -11.24 -6.82
CA ILE A 351 -21.18 -12.55 -6.98
C ILE A 351 -20.81 -13.14 -5.62
N ARG A 352 -20.26 -12.32 -4.71
CA ARG A 352 -19.99 -12.76 -3.33
C ARG A 352 -21.25 -13.20 -2.60
N GLU A 353 -22.31 -12.40 -2.65
CA GLU A 353 -23.54 -12.68 -1.91
C GLU A 353 -24.27 -13.90 -2.44
N GLU A 354 -24.24 -14.14 -3.76
CA GLU A 354 -24.74 -15.38 -4.35
C GLU A 354 -23.96 -16.60 -3.85
N PHE A 355 -22.63 -16.54 -3.79
CA PHE A 355 -21.81 -17.61 -3.23
C PHE A 355 -22.13 -17.89 -1.76
N LEU A 356 -22.19 -16.83 -0.94
CA LEU A 356 -22.50 -16.96 0.48
C LEU A 356 -23.90 -17.53 0.73
N LYS A 357 -24.86 -17.20 -0.13
CA LYS A 357 -26.21 -17.76 -0.11
C LYS A 357 -26.22 -19.23 -0.49
N GLU A 358 -25.45 -19.63 -1.52
CA GLU A 358 -25.33 -21.05 -1.94
C GLU A 358 -24.74 -21.92 -0.83
N LYS A 359 -23.80 -21.38 -0.04
CA LYS A 359 -23.16 -22.09 1.08
C LYS A 359 -23.95 -22.06 2.39
N ASP A 360 -25.13 -21.43 2.42
CA ASP A 360 -25.90 -21.16 3.64
C ASP A 360 -25.05 -20.44 4.73
N MET A 361 -24.14 -19.58 4.29
CA MET A 361 -23.18 -18.85 5.13
C MET A 361 -23.52 -17.36 5.22
N LEU A 362 -24.81 -17.02 5.21
CA LEU A 362 -25.30 -15.66 5.45
C LEU A 362 -25.08 -15.26 6.93
N GLY A 363 -23.81 -15.02 7.32
CA GLY A 363 -23.45 -14.68 8.69
C GLY A 363 -21.94 -14.65 8.92
N SER A 364 -21.45 -13.60 9.58
CA SER A 364 -20.01 -13.34 9.74
C SER A 364 -19.29 -14.30 10.68
N SER A 365 -20.00 -14.91 11.62
CA SER A 365 -19.47 -15.88 12.58
C SER A 365 -19.19 -17.24 11.94
N ASN A 366 -20.11 -17.74 11.10
CA ASN A 366 -19.97 -19.03 10.41
C ASN A 366 -18.82 -19.00 9.40
N LEU A 367 -18.71 -17.90 8.65
CA LEU A 367 -17.63 -17.71 7.67
C LEU A 367 -16.25 -17.71 8.33
N LYS A 368 -16.07 -16.95 9.41
CA LYS A 368 -14.78 -16.91 10.14
C LYS A 368 -14.37 -18.27 10.70
N ARG A 369 -15.31 -19.03 11.24
CA ARG A 369 -15.04 -20.36 11.78
C ARG A 369 -14.63 -21.33 10.66
N SER A 370 -15.33 -21.30 9.52
CA SER A 370 -15.02 -22.15 8.37
C SER A 370 -13.62 -21.86 7.80
N LEU A 371 -13.24 -20.58 7.67
CA LEU A 371 -11.93 -20.15 7.18
C LEU A 371 -10.76 -20.60 8.06
N ALA A 372 -10.96 -20.69 9.37
CA ALA A 372 -9.93 -21.13 10.31
C ALA A 372 -9.67 -22.65 10.23
N VAL A 373 -10.72 -23.43 9.94
CA VAL A 373 -10.69 -24.90 9.92
C VAL A 373 -10.12 -25.45 8.60
N GLN A 374 -10.25 -24.72 7.50
CA GLN A 374 -9.95 -25.22 6.15
C GLN A 374 -8.60 -24.74 5.58
N LYS A 375 -7.58 -24.50 6.41
CA LYS A 375 -6.24 -24.20 5.92
C LYS A 375 -5.47 -25.49 5.62
N LEU A 376 -5.03 -25.68 4.38
CA LEU A 376 -4.09 -26.75 4.01
C LEU A 376 -2.81 -26.67 4.87
N GLU A 377 -2.39 -27.80 5.42
CA GLU A 377 -1.18 -27.89 6.24
C GLU A 377 0.09 -27.94 5.37
N LEU A 378 1.10 -27.15 5.74
CA LEU A 378 2.40 -27.15 5.07
C LEU A 378 3.30 -28.30 5.53
N GLN A 379 2.92 -29.00 6.61
CA GLN A 379 3.79 -29.97 7.28
C GLN A 379 4.17 -31.17 6.40
N ASP A 380 3.31 -31.51 5.44
CA ASP A 380 3.49 -32.64 4.52
C ASP A 380 4.28 -32.29 3.26
N VAL A 381 4.60 -31.02 3.02
CA VAL A 381 5.27 -30.57 1.81
C VAL A 381 6.77 -30.91 1.88
N VAL A 382 7.27 -31.61 0.86
CA VAL A 382 8.68 -32.04 0.73
C VAL A 382 9.39 -31.46 -0.49
N ASP A 383 8.67 -30.83 -1.42
CA ASP A 383 9.20 -30.26 -2.66
C ASP A 383 8.36 -29.07 -3.16
N ASN A 384 8.72 -28.54 -4.33
CA ASN A 384 8.07 -27.38 -4.97
C ASN A 384 8.09 -26.10 -4.11
N ILE A 385 9.13 -25.89 -3.30
CA ILE A 385 9.24 -24.71 -2.42
C ILE A 385 10.12 -23.62 -3.06
N ILE A 386 9.66 -22.38 -3.03
CA ILE A 386 10.39 -21.19 -3.49
C ILE A 386 10.60 -20.25 -2.32
N LEU A 387 11.86 -19.99 -1.98
CA LEU A 387 12.25 -19.02 -0.96
C LEU A 387 12.42 -17.64 -1.63
N VAL A 388 11.69 -16.65 -1.15
CA VAL A 388 11.58 -15.32 -1.77
C VAL A 388 12.06 -14.24 -0.80
N PRO A 389 13.29 -13.71 -0.95
CA PRO A 389 13.80 -12.65 -0.08
C PRO A 389 13.04 -11.35 -0.27
N ILE A 390 12.78 -10.64 0.82
CA ILE A 390 12.31 -9.26 0.85
C ILE A 390 13.32 -8.48 1.68
N SER A 391 14.22 -7.77 1.00
CA SER A 391 15.48 -7.30 1.58
C SER A 391 16.15 -6.21 0.76
N THR A 392 17.09 -5.48 1.36
CA THR A 392 17.95 -4.52 0.68
C THR A 392 19.29 -5.17 0.28
N ILE A 393 20.15 -4.40 -0.39
CA ILE A 393 21.50 -4.86 -0.75
C ILE A 393 22.34 -5.00 0.54
N GLY A 394 23.20 -6.03 0.59
CA GLY A 394 24.11 -6.24 1.74
C GLY A 394 23.51 -7.00 2.93
N CYS A 395 22.23 -7.37 2.91
CA CYS A 395 21.60 -8.15 4.00
C CYS A 395 22.10 -9.61 4.13
N GLY A 396 23.00 -10.09 3.27
CA GLY A 396 23.53 -11.45 3.35
C GLY A 396 22.75 -12.54 2.60
N LYS A 397 21.69 -12.19 1.87
CA LYS A 397 20.82 -13.14 1.14
C LYS A 397 21.58 -14.14 0.26
N THR A 398 22.55 -13.68 -0.53
CA THR A 398 23.34 -14.55 -1.42
C THR A 398 24.25 -15.49 -0.63
N THR A 399 24.79 -15.05 0.49
CA THR A 399 25.60 -15.90 1.38
C THR A 399 24.73 -17.00 1.99
N VAL A 400 23.54 -16.64 2.50
CA VAL A 400 22.56 -17.60 3.03
C VAL A 400 22.10 -18.59 1.96
N SER A 401 21.78 -18.12 0.74
CA SER A 401 21.31 -19.00 -0.35
C SER A 401 22.37 -20.02 -0.78
N LEU A 402 23.62 -19.60 -0.87
CA LEU A 402 24.75 -20.50 -1.18
C LEU A 402 25.00 -21.50 -0.05
N SER A 403 24.84 -21.09 1.21
CA SER A 403 25.00 -21.96 2.38
C SER A 403 23.93 -23.04 2.41
N LEU A 404 22.65 -22.69 2.17
CA LEU A 404 21.56 -23.66 2.05
C LEU A 404 21.77 -24.63 0.87
N SER A 405 22.27 -24.13 -0.25
CA SER A 405 22.60 -24.96 -1.41
C SER A 405 23.71 -25.97 -1.08
N PHE A 406 24.68 -25.58 -0.25
CA PHE A 406 25.73 -26.48 0.23
C PHE A 406 25.19 -27.54 1.19
N LEU A 407 24.36 -27.15 2.16
CA LEU A 407 23.80 -28.07 3.17
C LEU A 407 22.85 -29.11 2.58
N PHE A 408 21.92 -28.67 1.72
CA PHE A 408 20.79 -29.50 1.30
C PHE A 408 20.74 -29.78 -0.20
N GLY A 409 21.74 -29.31 -0.96
CA GLY A 409 21.76 -29.47 -2.41
C GLY A 409 20.65 -28.72 -3.15
N TRP A 410 20.00 -27.75 -2.49
CA TRP A 410 18.91 -26.95 -3.04
C TRP A 410 19.34 -26.04 -4.19
N GLY A 411 18.38 -25.66 -5.03
CA GLY A 411 18.60 -24.74 -6.14
C GLY A 411 18.64 -23.28 -5.68
N TYR A 412 19.31 -22.43 -6.46
CA TYR A 412 19.21 -20.99 -6.32
C TYR A 412 19.32 -20.32 -7.69
N VAL A 413 18.63 -19.19 -7.86
CA VAL A 413 18.67 -18.37 -9.08
C VAL A 413 18.96 -16.94 -8.68
N ARG A 414 20.01 -16.34 -9.26
CA ARG A 414 20.40 -14.96 -8.94
C ARG A 414 19.90 -14.01 -10.01
N ASN A 415 19.25 -12.93 -9.57
CA ASN A 415 18.70 -11.95 -10.50
C ASN A 415 19.79 -11.19 -11.28
N ASN A 416 20.98 -11.02 -10.69
CA ASN A 416 22.08 -10.31 -11.34
C ASN A 416 22.71 -11.10 -12.51
N THR A 417 22.51 -12.42 -12.60
CA THR A 417 22.99 -13.23 -13.74
C THR A 417 21.99 -13.32 -14.89
N ILE A 418 20.83 -12.65 -14.79
CA ILE A 418 19.79 -12.67 -15.83
C ILE A 418 19.95 -11.44 -16.73
N GLU A 419 20.11 -11.67 -18.03
CA GLU A 419 20.40 -10.63 -19.04
C GLU A 419 19.27 -10.44 -20.08
N GLY A 420 19.33 -9.31 -20.80
CA GLY A 420 18.42 -8.95 -21.90
C GLY A 420 17.09 -8.31 -21.46
N ARG A 421 16.18 -8.08 -22.43
CA ARG A 421 14.85 -7.49 -22.17
C ARG A 421 13.96 -8.41 -21.32
N ASN A 422 12.97 -7.83 -20.64
CA ASN A 422 12.01 -8.55 -19.77
C ASN A 422 12.68 -9.42 -18.68
N ARG A 423 13.76 -8.91 -18.07
CA ARG A 423 14.52 -9.60 -17.01
C ARG A 423 13.65 -10.21 -15.91
N PRO A 424 12.60 -9.53 -15.39
CA PRO A 424 11.80 -10.12 -14.32
C PRO A 424 11.04 -11.39 -14.73
N HIS A 425 10.53 -11.46 -15.96
CA HIS A 425 9.89 -12.66 -16.51
C HIS A 425 10.92 -13.78 -16.67
N LYS A 426 12.08 -13.48 -17.27
CA LYS A 426 13.16 -14.46 -17.44
C LYS A 426 13.67 -15.02 -16.10
N PHE A 427 13.75 -14.17 -15.09
CA PHE A 427 14.11 -14.59 -13.73
C PHE A 427 13.10 -15.59 -13.17
N ALA A 428 11.80 -15.29 -13.29
CA ALA A 428 10.74 -16.19 -12.82
C ALA A 428 10.72 -17.53 -13.59
N GLU A 429 10.89 -17.50 -14.92
CA GLU A 429 11.04 -18.72 -15.74
C GLU A 429 12.25 -19.55 -15.31
N LYS A 430 13.40 -18.91 -15.03
CA LYS A 430 14.59 -19.63 -14.57
C LYS A 430 14.40 -20.25 -13.19
N VAL A 431 13.67 -19.58 -12.29
CA VAL A 431 13.28 -20.15 -10.99
C VAL A 431 12.45 -21.42 -11.18
N LEU A 432 11.46 -21.39 -12.08
CA LEU A 432 10.64 -22.56 -12.40
C LEU A 432 11.46 -23.69 -13.04
N GLU A 433 12.38 -23.37 -13.95
CA GLU A 433 13.27 -24.36 -14.59
C GLU A 433 14.16 -25.07 -13.57
N VAL A 434 14.67 -24.37 -12.55
CA VAL A 434 15.46 -25.00 -11.49
C VAL A 434 14.57 -25.80 -10.54
N LEU A 435 13.33 -25.36 -10.30
CA LEU A 435 12.38 -26.03 -9.41
C LEU A 435 11.92 -27.38 -9.96
N THR A 436 11.98 -27.61 -11.28
CA THR A 436 11.73 -28.96 -11.84
C THR A 436 12.81 -29.98 -11.46
N LYS A 437 14.00 -29.51 -11.07
CA LYS A 437 15.17 -30.35 -10.77
C LYS A 437 15.50 -30.41 -9.28
N LYS A 438 14.96 -29.50 -8.47
CA LYS A 438 15.32 -29.30 -7.06
C LYS A 438 14.07 -29.10 -6.22
N PRO A 439 14.00 -29.69 -5.01
CA PRO A 439 12.80 -29.59 -4.15
C PRO A 439 12.57 -28.15 -3.66
N VAL A 440 13.65 -27.38 -3.49
CA VAL A 440 13.62 -26.00 -3.04
C VAL A 440 14.47 -25.13 -3.96
N VAL A 441 13.98 -23.94 -4.27
CA VAL A 441 14.72 -22.92 -5.02
C VAL A 441 14.74 -21.59 -4.27
N PHE A 442 15.93 -21.06 -4.03
CA PHE A 442 16.12 -19.71 -3.52
C PHE A 442 16.09 -18.69 -4.68
N ALA A 443 15.05 -17.88 -4.75
CA ALA A 443 14.88 -16.83 -5.75
C ALA A 443 15.62 -15.55 -5.32
N ASP A 444 16.95 -15.52 -5.49
CA ASP A 444 17.85 -14.44 -5.03
C ASP A 444 17.65 -13.13 -5.82
N ARG A 445 16.59 -12.41 -5.43
CA ARG A 445 16.21 -11.06 -5.82
C ARG A 445 15.74 -10.32 -4.56
N ASN A 446 15.97 -9.01 -4.51
CA ASN A 446 15.68 -8.21 -3.31
C ASN A 446 14.17 -8.04 -3.02
N ASN A 447 13.34 -7.96 -4.06
CA ASN A 447 11.88 -7.78 -3.96
C ASN A 447 11.43 -6.64 -3.01
N VAL A 448 12.15 -5.51 -3.03
CA VAL A 448 11.94 -4.36 -2.13
C VAL A 448 10.53 -3.77 -2.23
N GLN A 449 9.93 -3.76 -3.40
CA GLN A 449 8.64 -3.14 -3.66
C GLN A 449 7.52 -4.17 -3.88
N LYS A 450 6.29 -3.83 -3.48
CA LYS A 450 5.08 -4.66 -3.66
C LYS A 450 4.90 -5.10 -5.10
N PHE A 451 5.12 -4.23 -6.09
CA PHE A 451 4.95 -4.61 -7.49
C PHE A 451 5.93 -5.72 -7.92
N GLN A 452 7.16 -5.73 -7.40
CA GLN A 452 8.15 -6.77 -7.70
C GLN A 452 7.69 -8.12 -7.14
N ARG A 453 7.18 -8.11 -5.89
CA ARG A 453 6.57 -9.28 -5.26
C ARG A 453 5.36 -9.78 -6.04
N ASN A 454 4.46 -8.87 -6.41
CA ASN A 454 3.28 -9.15 -7.24
C ASN A 454 3.66 -9.85 -8.55
N GLN A 455 4.66 -9.31 -9.25
CA GLN A 455 5.12 -9.86 -10.52
C GLN A 455 5.57 -11.31 -10.40
N LEU A 456 6.36 -11.62 -9.37
CA LEU A 456 6.83 -12.99 -9.14
C LEU A 456 5.69 -13.89 -8.72
N ILE A 457 4.86 -13.46 -7.75
CA ILE A 457 3.72 -14.23 -7.26
C ILE A 457 2.77 -14.60 -8.40
N LEU A 458 2.32 -13.63 -9.19
CA LEU A 458 1.41 -13.86 -10.32
C LEU A 458 2.01 -14.84 -11.34
N HIS A 459 3.29 -14.67 -11.67
CA HIS A 459 3.96 -15.53 -12.65
C HIS A 459 4.04 -16.98 -12.18
N ILE A 460 4.51 -17.21 -10.96
CA ILE A 460 4.56 -18.55 -10.40
C ILE A 460 3.12 -19.08 -10.25
N SER A 461 2.16 -18.30 -9.72
CA SER A 461 0.74 -18.70 -9.53
C SER A 461 0.12 -19.28 -10.78
N ARG A 462 0.38 -18.64 -11.92
CA ARG A 462 -0.12 -19.09 -13.22
C ARG A 462 0.56 -20.38 -13.70
N LYS A 463 1.87 -20.51 -13.53
CA LYS A 463 2.68 -21.57 -14.16
C LYS A 463 2.85 -22.83 -13.30
N LYS A 464 2.84 -22.67 -11.98
CA LYS A 464 3.14 -23.74 -11.01
C LYS A 464 2.33 -23.49 -9.72
N PRO A 465 1.00 -23.60 -9.74
CA PRO A 465 0.13 -23.26 -8.60
C PRO A 465 0.45 -24.06 -7.34
N GLN A 466 0.90 -25.31 -7.49
CA GLN A 466 1.30 -26.18 -6.38
C GLN A 466 2.57 -25.75 -5.65
N ALA A 467 3.35 -24.82 -6.21
CA ALA A 467 4.55 -24.34 -5.53
C ALA A 467 4.20 -23.63 -4.20
N ARG A 468 5.06 -23.72 -3.20
CA ARG A 468 4.93 -22.95 -1.95
C ARG A 468 5.91 -21.80 -1.94
N MET A 469 5.42 -20.57 -1.81
CA MET A 469 6.22 -19.36 -1.78
C MET A 469 6.39 -18.87 -0.35
N ILE A 470 7.63 -18.89 0.14
CA ILE A 470 7.98 -18.49 1.51
C ILE A 470 8.70 -17.15 1.48
N ALA A 471 8.11 -16.13 2.09
CA ALA A 471 8.76 -14.83 2.19
C ALA A 471 9.87 -14.87 3.25
N LEU A 472 11.10 -14.57 2.84
CA LEU A 472 12.20 -14.34 3.76
C LEU A 472 12.30 -12.84 4.02
N ASN A 473 11.60 -12.39 5.06
CA ASN A 473 11.45 -10.99 5.39
C ASN A 473 12.65 -10.52 6.23
N PHE A 474 13.64 -9.89 5.58
CA PHE A 474 14.70 -9.19 6.30
C PHE A 474 14.09 -7.92 6.87
N VAL A 475 13.77 -7.96 8.15
CA VAL A 475 12.92 -6.96 8.81
C VAL A 475 13.59 -5.60 8.76
N ASN A 476 13.06 -4.73 7.91
CA ASN A 476 13.43 -3.32 7.88
C ASN A 476 12.28 -2.48 8.47
N ASN A 477 12.60 -1.71 9.50
CA ASN A 477 11.73 -0.66 10.06
C ASN A 477 12.47 0.68 10.10
N GLU A 478 11.73 1.79 10.24
CA GLU A 478 12.31 3.14 10.21
C GLU A 478 13.41 3.33 11.27
N ALA A 479 13.17 2.84 12.49
CA ALA A 479 14.15 2.92 13.58
C ALA A 479 15.45 2.16 13.28
N SER A 480 15.39 1.13 12.42
CA SER A 480 16.53 0.30 12.05
C SER A 480 17.25 0.74 10.78
N PHE A 481 16.67 1.62 9.95
CA PHE A 481 17.24 1.92 8.62
C PHE A 481 18.67 2.45 8.68
N GLU A 482 18.98 3.30 9.66
CA GLU A 482 20.33 3.84 9.83
C GLU A 482 21.33 2.73 10.22
N ASN A 483 20.92 1.84 11.13
CA ASN A 483 21.77 0.72 11.51
C ASN A 483 21.94 -0.29 10.35
N ILE A 484 20.86 -0.58 9.62
CA ILE A 484 20.88 -1.41 8.42
C ILE A 484 21.82 -0.82 7.37
N ARG A 485 21.73 0.49 7.13
CA ARG A 485 22.60 1.22 6.19
C ARG A 485 24.06 1.02 6.59
N LYS A 486 24.42 1.31 7.84
CA LYS A 486 25.78 1.12 8.37
C LYS A 486 26.28 -0.32 8.19
N VAL A 487 25.51 -1.31 8.63
CA VAL A 487 25.92 -2.72 8.57
C VAL A 487 26.04 -3.22 7.13
N THR A 488 25.08 -2.88 6.27
CA THR A 488 25.10 -3.33 4.88
C THR A 488 26.25 -2.68 4.10
N GLN A 489 26.51 -1.38 4.29
CA GLN A 489 27.65 -0.70 3.68
C GLN A 489 28.98 -1.31 4.14
N ALA A 490 29.15 -1.55 5.45
CA ALA A 490 30.35 -2.20 5.99
C ALA A 490 30.61 -3.59 5.38
N ARG A 491 29.57 -4.30 4.92
CA ARG A 491 29.70 -5.60 4.24
C ARG A 491 30.06 -5.49 2.75
N ILE A 492 29.62 -4.42 2.09
CA ILE A 492 29.74 -4.26 0.64
C ILE A 492 30.99 -3.47 0.25
N LEU A 493 31.28 -2.36 0.93
CA LEU A 493 32.37 -1.45 0.57
C LEU A 493 33.75 -2.15 0.53
N PRO A 494 34.13 -3.02 1.48
CA PRO A 494 35.42 -3.73 1.41
C PRO A 494 35.54 -4.68 0.21
N ARG A 495 34.42 -5.11 -0.38
CA ARG A 495 34.42 -5.96 -1.57
C ARG A 495 34.78 -5.18 -2.84
N ILE A 496 34.58 -3.86 -2.83
CA ILE A 496 34.92 -2.95 -3.93
C ILE A 496 36.41 -2.64 -3.92
N ASP A 497 37.00 -2.50 -2.72
CA ASP A 497 38.43 -2.19 -2.53
C ASP A 497 39.39 -3.25 -3.10
N ASN A 498 38.95 -4.50 -3.19
CA ASN A 498 39.75 -5.59 -3.76
C ASN A 498 39.95 -5.49 -5.30
N ASN A 499 39.34 -4.51 -5.96
CA ASN A 499 39.56 -4.20 -7.36
C ASN A 499 40.58 -3.05 -7.48
N LEU A 500 41.86 -3.40 -7.72
CA LEU A 500 42.98 -2.46 -7.91
C LEU A 500 42.78 -1.54 -9.14
N ARG A 501 41.95 -0.48 -9.04
CA ARG A 501 41.81 0.58 -10.06
C ARG A 501 41.81 1.96 -9.41
N SER A 502 42.15 3.00 -10.16
CA SER A 502 42.21 4.40 -9.71
C SER A 502 40.84 5.04 -9.41
N ASP A 503 39.74 4.38 -9.80
CA ASP A 503 38.36 4.88 -9.72
C ASP A 503 37.55 4.30 -8.53
N THR A 504 38.23 3.70 -7.54
CA THR A 504 37.59 3.00 -6.42
C THR A 504 36.72 3.92 -5.56
N GLY A 505 37.11 5.19 -5.38
CA GLY A 505 36.32 6.18 -4.63
C GLY A 505 34.96 6.44 -5.27
N LEU A 506 34.95 6.77 -6.57
CA LEU A 506 33.72 7.03 -7.32
C LEU A 506 32.78 5.81 -7.38
N GLN A 507 33.36 4.60 -7.41
CA GLN A 507 32.60 3.35 -7.37
C GLN A 507 31.98 3.08 -6.00
N LYS A 508 32.64 3.48 -4.90
CA LYS A 508 32.05 3.39 -3.55
C LYS A 508 30.88 4.33 -3.40
N ASP A 509 31.01 5.58 -3.86
CA ASP A 509 29.93 6.57 -3.78
C ASP A 509 28.71 6.09 -4.58
N ARG A 510 28.93 5.61 -5.81
CA ARG A 510 27.86 4.98 -6.61
C ARG A 510 27.23 3.76 -5.94
N ALA A 511 28.03 2.94 -5.26
CA ALA A 511 27.51 1.78 -4.55
C ALA A 511 26.65 2.21 -3.35
N VAL A 512 27.05 3.24 -2.61
CA VAL A 512 26.28 3.85 -1.53
C VAL A 512 24.95 4.37 -2.08
N ASP A 513 24.96 5.17 -3.15
CA ASP A 513 23.74 5.70 -3.78
C ASP A 513 22.78 4.59 -4.20
N ILE A 514 23.29 3.53 -4.81
CA ILE A 514 22.49 2.37 -5.19
C ILE A 514 21.89 1.71 -3.95
N MET A 515 22.69 1.43 -2.91
CA MET A 515 22.22 0.79 -1.68
C MET A 515 21.13 1.61 -1.00
N ASP A 516 21.32 2.92 -0.94
CA ASP A 516 20.39 3.87 -0.37
C ASP A 516 19.08 3.86 -1.14
N SER A 517 19.14 3.87 -2.48
CA SER A 517 17.94 3.75 -3.31
C SER A 517 17.11 2.49 -3.02
N PHE A 518 17.74 1.38 -2.59
CA PHE A 518 17.03 0.16 -2.22
C PHE A 518 16.36 0.28 -0.84
N ILE A 519 17.04 0.91 0.12
CA ILE A 519 16.49 1.21 1.44
C ILE A 519 15.28 2.15 1.29
N GLU A 520 15.43 3.23 0.52
CA GLU A 520 14.39 4.23 0.36
C GLU A 520 13.15 3.72 -0.41
N ARG A 521 13.31 2.73 -1.29
CA ARG A 521 12.20 2.11 -2.03
C ARG A 521 11.59 0.92 -1.31
N PHE A 522 12.12 0.54 -0.15
CA PHE A 522 11.63 -0.62 0.58
C PHE A 522 10.18 -0.43 1.05
N GLN A 523 9.31 -1.37 0.68
CA GLN A 523 7.92 -1.42 1.12
C GLN A 523 7.74 -2.64 2.02
N LYS A 524 7.43 -2.38 3.30
CA LYS A 524 7.18 -3.39 4.34
C LYS A 524 6.24 -4.49 3.84
N LEU A 525 6.59 -5.74 4.14
CA LEU A 525 5.73 -6.90 3.91
C LEU A 525 4.42 -6.75 4.70
N ASP A 526 3.30 -7.01 4.04
CA ASP A 526 1.97 -6.93 4.67
C ASP A 526 1.09 -8.12 4.28
N VAL A 527 1.18 -9.21 5.06
CA VAL A 527 0.47 -10.48 4.80
C VAL A 527 -1.06 -10.37 4.78
N LEU A 528 -1.62 -9.23 5.20
CA LEU A 528 -3.07 -8.97 5.15
C LEU A 528 -3.48 -8.23 3.88
N ASP A 529 -2.52 -7.84 3.04
CA ASP A 529 -2.74 -7.03 1.87
C ASP A 529 -2.16 -7.70 0.61
N TRP A 530 -2.75 -7.39 -0.54
CA TRP A 530 -2.22 -7.81 -1.82
C TRP A 530 -0.90 -7.07 -2.12
N PRO A 531 0.11 -7.74 -2.71
CA PRO A 531 0.13 -9.14 -3.15
C PRO A 531 0.59 -10.12 -2.05
N ASP A 532 1.05 -9.59 -0.92
CA ASP A 532 1.79 -10.30 0.11
C ASP A 532 0.96 -11.34 0.87
N CYS A 533 -0.38 -11.24 0.84
CA CYS A 533 -1.30 -12.28 1.33
C CYS A 533 -1.21 -13.63 0.59
N ASN A 534 -0.43 -13.70 -0.50
CA ASN A 534 -0.20 -14.93 -1.28
C ASN A 534 1.09 -15.67 -0.92
N PHE A 535 1.85 -15.20 0.07
CA PHE A 535 2.92 -16.02 0.64
C PHE A 535 2.32 -17.07 1.56
N ASP A 536 2.74 -18.33 1.38
CA ASP A 536 2.27 -19.47 2.18
C ASP A 536 2.79 -19.38 3.64
N ALA A 537 3.98 -18.83 3.83
CA ALA A 537 4.55 -18.52 5.13
C ALA A 537 5.55 -17.35 5.06
N VAL A 538 5.88 -16.81 6.23
CA VAL A 538 6.87 -15.74 6.40
C VAL A 538 7.88 -16.17 7.45
N ILE A 539 9.17 -16.03 7.11
CA ILE A 539 10.28 -16.19 8.04
C ILE A 539 10.92 -14.82 8.19
N ASN A 540 10.91 -14.29 9.43
CA ASN A 540 11.53 -13.01 9.73
C ASN A 540 13.02 -13.21 10.01
N LEU A 541 13.86 -12.50 9.27
CA LEU A 541 15.31 -12.48 9.39
C LEU A 541 15.77 -11.10 9.83
N ASN A 542 16.93 -11.02 10.46
CA ASN A 542 17.48 -9.74 10.91
C ASN A 542 18.59 -9.28 9.95
N PRO A 543 18.40 -8.19 9.19
CA PRO A 543 19.41 -7.67 8.26
C PRO A 543 20.73 -7.26 8.93
N THR A 544 20.72 -6.95 10.23
CA THR A 544 21.90 -6.52 10.99
C THR A 544 22.66 -7.66 11.64
N LEU A 545 22.04 -8.84 11.80
CA LEU A 545 22.74 -10.04 12.30
C LEU A 545 23.67 -10.60 11.23
N ASP A 546 24.70 -11.32 11.68
CA ASP A 546 25.56 -12.08 10.79
C ASP A 546 24.76 -13.08 9.93
N SER A 547 25.24 -13.38 8.73
CA SER A 547 24.54 -14.29 7.83
C SER A 547 24.51 -15.72 8.37
N ARG A 548 25.47 -16.13 9.20
CA ARG A 548 25.48 -17.41 9.91
C ARG A 548 24.33 -17.53 10.93
N ALA A 549 24.04 -16.47 11.67
CA ALA A 549 22.92 -16.44 12.60
C ALA A 549 21.58 -16.48 11.86
N ASN A 550 21.45 -15.72 10.76
CA ASN A 550 20.26 -15.79 9.92
C ASN A 550 20.08 -17.16 9.24
N LEU A 551 21.18 -17.85 8.90
CA LEU A 551 21.13 -19.21 8.34
C LEU A 551 20.52 -20.19 9.34
N GLU A 552 20.90 -20.11 10.61
CA GLU A 552 20.37 -20.95 11.70
C GLU A 552 18.88 -20.72 11.90
N ILE A 553 18.46 -19.46 12.09
CA ILE A 553 17.05 -19.07 12.19
C ILE A 553 16.26 -19.61 11.00
N LEU A 554 16.82 -19.49 9.79
CA LEU A 554 16.16 -19.94 8.58
C LEU A 554 15.99 -21.47 8.54
N VAL A 555 17.01 -22.24 8.96
CA VAL A 555 16.95 -23.71 9.00
C VAL A 555 15.93 -24.18 10.05
N GLU A 556 15.94 -23.58 11.23
CA GLU A 556 14.99 -23.88 12.31
C GLU A 556 13.55 -23.59 11.89
N GLU A 557 13.27 -22.41 11.34
CA GLU A 557 11.94 -22.04 10.90
C GLU A 557 11.47 -22.87 9.70
N LEU A 558 12.36 -23.19 8.75
CA LEU A 558 12.02 -24.09 7.65
C LEU A 558 11.70 -25.50 8.13
N ARG A 559 12.40 -26.02 9.14
CA ARG A 559 12.05 -27.31 9.74
C ARG A 559 10.70 -27.23 10.47
N ARG A 560 10.44 -26.14 11.18
CA ARG A 560 9.15 -25.93 11.88
C ARG A 560 7.98 -25.92 10.90
N ILE A 561 8.16 -25.30 9.73
CA ILE A 561 7.12 -25.20 8.69
C ILE A 561 7.04 -26.50 7.87
N PHE A 562 8.18 -27.11 7.55
CA PHE A 562 8.34 -28.28 6.69
C PHE A 562 9.16 -29.39 7.37
N PRO A 563 8.62 -30.06 8.40
CA PRO A 563 9.34 -31.07 9.17
C PRO A 563 9.79 -32.27 8.31
N LYS A 564 9.06 -32.59 7.24
CA LYS A 564 9.42 -33.66 6.30
C LYS A 564 10.48 -33.26 5.27
N LEU A 565 10.71 -31.97 5.06
CA LEU A 565 11.75 -31.47 4.15
C LEU A 565 13.14 -31.53 4.80
N ILE A 566 13.24 -31.13 6.08
CA ILE A 566 14.50 -31.13 6.84
C ILE A 566 14.41 -32.20 7.93
N THR A 567 14.74 -33.43 7.56
CA THR A 567 14.66 -34.60 8.45
C THR A 567 15.79 -34.65 9.48
N LYS A 568 16.99 -34.16 9.12
CA LYS A 568 18.16 -34.01 10.01
C LYS A 568 18.48 -32.52 10.14
N VAL A 569 18.48 -32.02 11.38
CA VAL A 569 18.99 -30.66 11.66
C VAL A 569 20.51 -30.68 11.54
N PRO A 570 21.08 -29.78 10.73
CA PRO A 570 22.53 -29.59 10.70
C PRO A 570 23.06 -29.21 12.08
N THR A 571 24.19 -29.78 12.44
CA THR A 571 24.98 -29.39 13.62
C THR A 571 25.54 -27.98 13.48
N THR A 572 25.95 -27.37 14.59
CA THR A 572 26.57 -26.05 14.59
C THR A 572 27.79 -26.00 13.68
N GLU A 573 28.62 -27.05 13.69
CA GLU A 573 29.81 -27.19 12.84
C GLU A 573 29.46 -27.31 11.36
N GLU A 574 28.44 -28.09 11.00
CA GLU A 574 27.96 -28.20 9.62
C GLU A 574 27.44 -26.84 9.10
N LEU A 575 26.73 -26.08 9.95
CA LEU A 575 26.26 -24.73 9.62
C LEU A 575 27.43 -23.76 9.43
N ASP A 576 28.49 -23.84 10.26
CA ASP A 576 29.68 -23.00 10.14
C ASP A 576 30.44 -23.27 8.84
N VAL A 577 30.66 -24.55 8.51
CA VAL A 577 31.30 -24.97 7.25
C VAL A 577 30.49 -24.48 6.05
N ALA A 578 29.16 -24.64 6.09
CA ALA A 578 28.29 -24.17 5.04
C ALA A 578 28.33 -22.65 4.86
N PHE A 579 28.31 -21.91 5.97
CA PHE A 579 28.44 -20.46 5.97
C PHE A 579 29.75 -19.99 5.36
N LEU A 580 30.89 -20.56 5.77
CA LEU A 580 32.20 -20.21 5.22
C LEU A 580 32.28 -20.51 3.71
N SER A 581 31.75 -21.67 3.28
CA SER A 581 31.63 -22.04 1.87
C SER A 581 30.79 -21.03 1.09
N GLY A 582 29.64 -20.63 1.63
CA GLY A 582 28.76 -19.62 1.04
C GLY A 582 29.40 -18.24 0.97
N LEU A 583 30.11 -17.82 2.02
CA LEU A 583 30.79 -16.53 2.11
C LEU A 583 31.89 -16.43 1.04
N ASN A 584 32.76 -17.44 0.95
CA ASN A 584 33.85 -17.48 -0.03
C ASN A 584 33.33 -17.43 -1.47
N LYS A 585 32.34 -18.28 -1.82
CA LYS A 585 31.71 -18.26 -3.15
C LYS A 585 31.00 -16.95 -3.46
N SER A 586 30.40 -16.32 -2.45
CA SER A 586 29.76 -15.01 -2.64
C SER A 586 30.79 -13.93 -2.97
N ASN A 587 31.97 -13.98 -2.35
CA ASN A 587 33.05 -13.01 -2.56
C ASN A 587 33.72 -13.20 -3.93
N GLU A 588 33.98 -14.44 -4.36
CA GLU A 588 34.55 -14.75 -5.69
C GLU A 588 33.69 -14.19 -6.83
N LYS A 589 32.38 -14.31 -6.73
CA LYS A 589 31.44 -13.87 -7.78
C LYS A 589 31.07 -12.38 -7.69
N THR A 590 31.44 -11.68 -6.63
CA THR A 590 31.24 -10.22 -6.50
C THR A 590 32.29 -9.43 -7.28
N LYS A 591 33.44 -10.05 -7.62
CA LYS A 591 34.52 -9.44 -8.42
C LYS A 591 34.10 -8.97 -9.83
N CYS A 592 32.90 -9.29 -10.32
CA CYS A 592 32.51 -9.08 -11.72
C CYS A 592 31.25 -8.23 -12.00
N LEU A 593 30.54 -7.64 -11.03
CA LEU A 593 29.31 -6.89 -11.36
C LEU A 593 28.99 -5.74 -10.40
N PHE A 594 29.47 -4.54 -10.73
CA PHE A 594 28.59 -3.37 -10.76
C PHE A 594 28.26 -3.14 -12.24
N PRO A 595 26.99 -3.27 -12.67
CA PRO A 595 26.67 -3.02 -14.06
C PRO A 595 26.90 -1.52 -14.35
N GLU A 596 27.83 -1.21 -15.27
CA GLU A 596 28.01 0.14 -15.84
C GLU A 596 26.76 0.65 -16.57
N ARG A 597 25.76 -0.20 -16.77
CA ARG A 597 24.49 0.17 -17.41
C ARG A 597 23.36 0.10 -16.40
N SER A 598 23.02 1.29 -15.93
CA SER A 598 21.66 1.72 -15.58
C SER A 598 20.61 0.85 -16.28
N ILE A 599 19.77 0.20 -15.49
CA ILE A 599 18.45 -0.15 -15.96
C ILE A 599 17.76 1.19 -16.15
N GLU A 600 17.53 1.59 -17.40
CA GLU A 600 16.58 2.65 -17.73
C GLU A 600 15.29 2.38 -16.96
N LEU A 601 14.98 3.29 -16.04
CA LEU A 601 13.66 3.39 -15.44
C LEU A 601 12.67 3.54 -16.60
N PRO A 602 11.54 2.83 -16.63
CA PRO A 602 10.42 3.29 -17.41
C PRO A 602 10.00 4.64 -16.81
N HIS A 603 10.47 5.74 -17.39
CA HIS A 603 9.75 7.00 -17.32
C HIS A 603 8.36 6.77 -17.92
N ASP A 604 7.34 7.31 -17.26
CA ASP A 604 5.91 7.14 -17.59
C ASP A 604 5.31 5.74 -17.44
N MET A 605 5.13 5.33 -16.19
CA MET A 605 3.89 4.64 -15.81
C MET A 605 3.25 5.47 -14.70
N GLY A 606 2.27 6.30 -15.08
CA GLY A 606 1.44 7.05 -14.13
C GLY A 606 1.00 6.14 -12.98
N GLN A 607 1.16 6.63 -11.76
CA GLN A 607 0.68 5.98 -10.54
C GLN A 607 -0.85 5.87 -10.58
N ASN A 608 -1.37 4.90 -11.32
CA ASN A 608 -2.69 4.35 -11.03
C ASN A 608 -2.51 3.41 -9.85
N SER A 609 -3.22 3.71 -8.77
CA SER A 609 -3.28 2.98 -7.51
C SER A 609 -3.85 1.57 -7.62
N ASP A 610 -3.98 1.03 -8.82
CA ASP A 610 -4.40 -0.33 -9.07
C ASP A 610 -3.19 -1.26 -9.10
N ALA A 611 -3.13 -2.14 -8.11
CA ALA A 611 -2.18 -3.25 -8.03
C ALA A 611 -2.36 -4.30 -9.16
N THR A 612 -3.10 -3.96 -10.23
CA THR A 612 -3.42 -4.80 -11.37
C THR A 612 -2.75 -4.39 -12.68
N HIS A 613 -1.82 -3.41 -12.67
CA HIS A 613 -0.98 -3.17 -13.85
C HIS A 613 -0.01 -4.36 -14.05
N VAL A 614 -0.42 -5.24 -14.96
CA VAL A 614 0.41 -6.27 -15.58
C VAL A 614 1.53 -5.56 -16.33
N ALA A 615 2.70 -5.45 -15.70
CA ALA A 615 3.89 -4.96 -16.39
C ALA A 615 4.24 -5.93 -17.53
N ASN A 616 4.07 -5.50 -18.79
CA ASN A 616 4.56 -6.09 -20.04
C ASN A 616 4.98 -7.58 -19.95
N PHE A 617 4.02 -8.45 -19.64
CA PHE A 617 4.11 -9.85 -19.98
C PHE A 617 3.48 -10.00 -21.36
N PRO A 618 4.11 -10.69 -22.32
CA PRO A 618 3.48 -10.93 -23.61
C PRO A 618 2.13 -11.58 -23.34
N ASN A 619 1.05 -10.93 -23.78
CA ASN A 619 -0.26 -11.53 -23.91
C ASN A 619 -0.10 -12.73 -24.86
N LEU A 620 0.18 -13.90 -24.31
CA LEU A 620 -0.08 -15.14 -25.01
C LEU A 620 -1.58 -15.14 -25.25
N LYS A 621 -1.93 -14.99 -26.53
CA LYS A 621 -3.30 -14.94 -27.04
C LYS A 621 -4.18 -15.91 -26.28
N SER A 622 -5.34 -15.41 -25.87
CA SER A 622 -6.51 -16.18 -25.50
C SER A 622 -6.78 -17.23 -26.59
N SER A 623 -6.22 -18.43 -26.43
CA SER A 623 -6.72 -19.64 -27.06
C SER A 623 -7.45 -20.37 -25.95
N TYR A 624 -8.77 -20.18 -25.88
CA TYR A 624 -9.82 -21.04 -25.33
C TYR A 624 -11.06 -20.16 -25.09
N PHE A 625 -11.51 -19.55 -26.19
CA PHE A 625 -12.90 -19.19 -26.45
C PHE A 625 -13.20 -19.80 -27.83
N THR A 626 -13.39 -21.11 -27.82
CA THR A 626 -14.07 -21.91 -28.86
C THR A 626 -14.66 -23.09 -28.13
#